data_AF-A0AB39BM98-F1
#
_entry.id   AF-A0AB39BM98-F1
#
_cell.length_a   1.000
_cell.length_b   1.000
_cell.length_c   1.000
_cell.angle_alpha   90.00
_cell.angle_beta   90.00
_cell.angle_gamma   90.00
#
_symmetry.space_group_name_H-M   'P 1'
#
loop_
_entity.id
_entity.type
_entity.pdbx_description
1 polymer ?
#
loop_
_entity_poly.entity_id
_entity_poly.type
_entity_poly.pdbx_seq_one_letter_code
_entity_poly.pdbx_strand_id
1 'polypeptide(L)'
;MRLGGVDRYESSRLINAHFFESANRVFLATGESFPDALSGSGLAPKVDAPLFTVPGTCVPADTLAQITALGATQVTLLGGDLTLSPAVAELTACAAG
;
A
#
# COMPACT_ATOMS: atom_id res chain seq x y z
N MET A 1 -17.11 -9.01 8.05
CA MET A 1 -17.29 -8.15 6.86
C MET A 1 -16.26 -8.53 5.81
N ARG A 2 -16.63 -8.72 4.55
CA ARG A 2 -15.67 -8.90 3.45
C ARG A 2 -15.47 -7.53 2.81
N LEU A 3 -14.40 -6.82 3.20
CA LEU A 3 -13.90 -5.68 2.45
C LEU A 3 -13.15 -6.24 1.23
N GLY A 4 -13.90 -6.76 0.27
CA GLY A 4 -13.36 -7.33 -0.96
C GLY A 4 -13.54 -6.32 -2.07
N GLY A 5 -12.49 -5.57 -2.37
CA GLY A 5 -12.39 -4.85 -3.63
C GLY A 5 -12.34 -5.82 -4.81
N VAL A 6 -12.50 -5.31 -6.03
CA VAL A 6 -12.44 -6.11 -7.26
C VAL A 6 -11.08 -6.80 -7.41
N ASP A 7 -10.04 -6.26 -6.77
CA ASP A 7 -8.73 -6.85 -6.62
C ASP A 7 -8.17 -6.73 -5.19
N ARG A 8 -6.98 -7.31 -4.99
CA ARG A 8 -6.26 -7.32 -3.71
C ARG A 8 -5.79 -5.91 -3.29
N TYR A 9 -5.53 -5.02 -4.25
CA TYR A 9 -5.07 -3.66 -4.01
C TYR A 9 -6.21 -2.81 -3.47
N GLU A 10 -7.38 -2.88 -4.10
CA GLU A 10 -8.59 -2.21 -3.61
C GLU A 10 -9.02 -2.78 -2.25
N SER A 11 -8.91 -4.09 -2.03
CA SER A 11 -9.17 -4.66 -0.71
C SER A 11 -8.28 -4.03 0.37
N SER A 12 -6.97 -3.87 0.10
CA SER A 12 -6.07 -3.17 1.03
C SER A 12 -6.43 -1.69 1.23
N ARG A 13 -6.88 -1.02 0.16
CA ARG A 13 -7.36 0.37 0.16
C ARG A 13 -8.58 0.54 1.07
N LEU A 14 -9.58 -0.34 0.93
CA LEU A 14 -10.81 -0.35 1.73
C LEU A 14 -10.55 -0.66 3.20
N ILE A 15 -9.63 -1.59 3.49
CA ILE A 15 -9.19 -1.87 4.86
C ILE A 15 -8.53 -0.62 5.45
N ASN A 16 -7.58 -0.02 4.75
CA ASN A 16 -6.90 1.18 5.24
C ASN A 16 -7.86 2.35 5.45
N ALA A 17 -8.85 2.53 4.56
CA ALA A 17 -9.86 3.58 4.69
C ALA A 17 -10.79 3.37 5.90
N HIS A 18 -10.95 2.12 6.34
CA HIS A 18 -11.78 1.80 7.50
C HIS A 18 -11.04 1.99 8.83
N PHE A 19 -9.73 1.70 8.86
CA PHE A 19 -8.94 1.72 10.10
C PHE A 19 -8.14 3.00 10.32
N PHE A 20 -7.85 3.77 9.26
CA PHE A 20 -7.01 4.96 9.34
C PHE A 20 -7.71 6.19 8.78
N GLU A 21 -7.89 7.21 9.61
CA GLU A 21 -8.35 8.54 9.20
C GLU A 21 -7.17 9.45 8.79
N SER A 22 -5.99 9.22 9.37
CA SER A 22 -4.74 9.89 9.02
C SER A 22 -3.55 8.99 9.33
N ALA A 23 -2.42 9.23 8.67
CA ALA A 23 -1.18 8.53 8.94
C ALA A 23 0.02 9.36 8.49
N ASN A 24 1.06 9.47 9.31
CA ASN A 24 2.30 10.16 8.91
C ASN A 24 3.18 9.28 8.01
N ARG A 25 3.12 7.95 8.21
CA ARG A 25 3.86 6.95 7.46
C ARG A 25 2.91 5.94 6.86
N VAL A 26 3.19 5.50 5.63
CA VAL A 26 2.53 4.35 4.99
C VAL A 26 3.56 3.31 4.57
N PHE A 27 3.09 2.08 4.45
CA PHE A 27 3.86 0.97 3.92
C PHE A 27 3.32 0.57 2.55
N LEU A 28 4.21 0.28 1.61
CA LEU A 28 3.87 -0.31 0.30
C LEU A 28 4.49 -1.70 0.21
N ALA A 29 3.68 -2.72 -0.01
CA ALA A 29 4.15 -4.09 -0.26
C ALA A 29 3.61 -4.60 -1.59
N THR A 30 4.26 -5.61 -2.16
CA THR A 30 3.77 -6.22 -3.40
C THR A 30 2.60 -7.14 -3.09
N GLY A 31 1.56 -7.09 -3.93
CA GLY A 31 0.44 -8.01 -3.81
C GLY A 31 0.80 -9.44 -4.19
N GLU A 32 1.97 -9.68 -4.79
CA GLU A 32 2.43 -11.01 -5.20
C GLU A 32 3.08 -11.77 -4.03
N SER A 33 3.80 -11.07 -3.15
CA SER A 33 4.39 -11.61 -1.94
C SER A 33 3.60 -11.20 -0.70
N PHE A 34 2.33 -11.61 -0.64
CA PHE A 34 1.46 -11.51 0.54
C PHE A 34 2.11 -11.93 1.90
N PRO A 35 3.09 -12.86 1.97
CA PRO A 35 3.81 -13.14 3.22
C PRO A 35 4.58 -11.95 3.81
N ASP A 36 5.08 -11.03 2.97
CA ASP A 36 5.80 -9.83 3.42
C ASP A 36 4.83 -8.78 3.97
N ALA A 37 3.64 -8.68 3.36
CA ALA A 37 2.54 -7.85 3.86
C ALA A 37 2.00 -8.36 5.21
N LEU A 38 1.95 -9.68 5.42
CA LEU A 38 1.63 -10.30 6.72
C LEU A 38 2.73 -10.07 7.77
N SER A 39 3.99 -10.06 7.37
CA SER A 39 5.10 -9.68 8.26
C SER A 39 4.98 -8.19 8.66
N GLY A 40 4.58 -7.34 7.71
CA GLY A 40 4.14 -5.97 7.94
C GLY A 40 2.90 -5.87 8.83
N SER A 41 1.97 -6.83 8.80
CA SER A 41 0.76 -6.83 9.65
C SER A 41 1.03 -7.02 11.14
N GLY A 42 2.22 -7.53 11.53
CA GLY A 42 2.69 -7.49 12.92
C GLY A 42 3.34 -6.16 13.31
N LEU A 43 3.80 -5.40 12.33
CA LEU A 43 4.45 -4.09 12.45
C LEU A 43 3.45 -2.93 12.36
N ALA A 44 2.44 -3.02 11.49
CA ALA A 44 1.45 -1.99 11.23
C ALA A 44 0.61 -1.63 12.47
N PRO A 45 0.15 -2.58 13.32
CA PRO A 45 -0.53 -2.24 14.57
C PRO A 45 0.41 -1.61 15.61
N LYS A 46 1.73 -1.86 15.52
CA LYS A 46 2.72 -1.27 16.42
C LYS A 46 3.21 0.11 15.95
N VAL A 47 3.05 0.41 14.67
CA VAL A 47 3.50 1.66 14.03
C VAL A 47 2.33 2.56 13.65
N ASP A 48 1.09 2.11 13.89
CA ASP A 48 -0.17 2.82 13.61
C ASP A 48 -0.19 3.42 12.20
N ALA A 49 0.19 2.60 11.22
CA ALA A 49 0.45 3.03 9.85
C ALA A 49 -0.19 2.07 8.84
N PRO A 50 -0.90 2.60 7.82
CA PRO A 50 -1.57 1.80 6.81
C PRO A 50 -0.58 1.08 5.89
N LEU A 51 -0.96 -0.12 5.47
CA LEU A 51 -0.21 -0.96 4.55
C LEU A 51 -1.00 -1.13 3.26
N PHE A 52 -0.48 -0.60 2.17
CA PHE A 52 -1.05 -0.77 0.84
C PHE A 52 -0.34 -1.89 0.11
N THR A 53 -1.14 -2.70 -0.60
CA THR A 53 -0.61 -3.65 -1.56
C THR A 53 -0.63 -3.02 -2.95
N VAL A 54 0.44 -3.22 -3.72
CA VAL A 54 0.59 -2.68 -5.09
C VAL A 54 1.09 -3.75 -6.07
N PRO A 55 0.91 -3.57 -7.39
CA PRO A 55 1.40 -4.49 -8.42
C PRO A 55 2.91 -4.71 -8.45
N GLY A 56 3.70 -3.85 -7.82
CA GLY A 56 5.17 -3.92 -7.83
C GLY A 56 5.82 -3.25 -9.03
N THR A 57 5.08 -3.05 -10.13
CA THR A 57 5.53 -2.30 -11.32
C THR A 57 5.12 -0.82 -11.31
N CYS A 58 4.06 -0.48 -10.59
CA CYS A 58 3.52 0.87 -10.48
C CYS A 58 2.62 0.99 -9.25
N VAL A 59 2.21 2.22 -8.90
CA VAL A 59 1.25 2.47 -7.83
C VAL A 59 -0.10 2.86 -8.45
N PRO A 60 -1.22 2.18 -8.11
CA PRO A 60 -2.54 2.58 -8.59
C PRO A 60 -2.86 4.02 -8.18
N ALA A 61 -3.51 4.78 -9.07
CA ALA A 61 -3.84 6.18 -8.83
C ALA A 61 -4.71 6.36 -7.57
N ASP A 62 -5.65 5.44 -7.31
CA ASP A 62 -6.49 5.46 -6.12
C ASP A 62 -5.70 5.25 -4.82
N THR A 63 -4.63 4.45 -4.88
CA THR A 63 -3.72 4.25 -3.75
C THR A 63 -2.93 5.52 -3.46
N LEU A 64 -2.39 6.18 -4.50
CA LEU A 64 -1.71 7.47 -4.36
C LEU A 64 -2.63 8.53 -3.76
N ALA A 65 -3.85 8.63 -4.27
CA ALA A 65 -4.85 9.58 -3.77
C ALA A 65 -5.17 9.34 -2.29
N GLN A 66 -5.29 8.08 -1.86
CA GLN A 66 -5.52 7.79 -0.44
C GLN A 66 -4.30 8.10 0.42
N ILE A 67 -3.08 7.81 -0.03
CA ILE A 67 -1.85 8.15 0.70
C ILE A 67 -1.77 9.66 0.93
N THR A 68 -2.11 10.46 -0.09
CA THR A 68 -2.20 11.92 0.03
C THR A 68 -3.33 12.35 0.98
N ALA A 69 -4.52 11.74 0.88
CA ALA A 69 -5.65 12.05 1.75
C ALA A 69 -5.39 11.75 3.23
N LEU A 70 -4.59 10.71 3.52
CA LEU A 70 -4.16 10.36 4.88
C LEU A 70 -3.12 11.34 5.45
N GLY A 71 -2.55 12.22 4.63
CA GLY A 71 -1.52 13.18 5.05
C GLY A 71 -0.14 12.57 5.25
N ALA A 72 0.14 11.42 4.61
CA ALA A 72 1.40 10.73 4.80
C ALA A 72 2.57 11.47 4.14
N THR A 73 3.65 11.62 4.91
CA THR A 73 4.90 12.25 4.44
C THR A 73 6.02 11.23 4.24
N GLN A 74 5.85 10.02 4.76
CA GLN A 74 6.83 8.95 4.65
C GLN A 74 6.22 7.70 4.02
N VAL A 75 6.89 7.17 3.01
CA VAL A 75 6.55 5.89 2.38
C VAL A 75 7.68 4.92 2.64
N THR A 76 7.36 3.75 3.16
CA THR A 76 8.32 2.65 3.36
C THR A 76 7.95 1.47 2.48
N LEU A 77 8.90 1.05 1.66
CA LEU A 77 8.75 -0.10 0.77
C LEU A 77 9.06 -1.39 1.55
N LEU A 78 8.11 -2.32 1.56
CA LEU A 78 8.23 -3.65 2.15
C LEU A 78 8.26 -4.67 1.01
N GLY A 79 9.46 -4.90 0.49
CA GLY A 79 9.73 -5.82 -0.61
C GLY A 79 11.18 -5.65 -1.08
N GLY A 80 11.77 -6.69 -1.65
CA GLY A 80 13.09 -6.58 -2.27
C GLY A 80 13.03 -5.91 -3.63
N ASP A 81 14.18 -5.50 -4.16
CA ASP A 81 14.31 -4.86 -5.48
C ASP A 81 13.78 -5.74 -6.63
N LEU A 82 13.67 -7.06 -6.41
CA LEU A 82 13.13 -8.01 -7.37
C LEU A 82 11.60 -8.00 -7.45
N THR A 83 10.91 -7.44 -6.46
CA THR A 83 9.44 -7.42 -6.40
C THR A 83 8.87 -6.00 -6.46
N LEU A 84 9.64 -4.99 -6.04
CA LEU A 84 9.32 -3.58 -6.17
C LEU A 84 10.26 -2.92 -7.18
N SER A 85 9.70 -2.58 -8.34
CA SER A 85 10.42 -1.83 -9.37
C SER A 85 10.77 -0.41 -8.91
N PRO A 86 11.78 0.23 -9.53
CA PRO A 86 12.11 1.64 -9.26
C PRO A 86 10.93 2.59 -9.44
N ALA A 87 10.01 2.26 -10.36
CA ALA A 87 8.80 3.05 -10.57
C ALA A 87 7.91 3.13 -9.32
N VAL A 88 7.84 2.08 -8.49
CA VAL A 88 7.13 2.13 -7.21
C VAL A 88 7.88 2.97 -6.18
N ALA A 89 9.21 2.92 -6.18
CA ALA A 89 10.04 3.77 -5.32
C ALA A 89 9.92 5.26 -5.67
N GLU A 90 9.71 5.56 -6.95
CA GLU A 90 9.40 6.91 -7.45
C GLU A 90 7.92 7.29 -7.33
N LEU A 91 7.07 6.42 -6.74
CA LEU A 91 5.62 6.62 -6.64
C LEU A 91 4.94 6.88 -7.99
N THR A 92 5.46 6.26 -9.05
CA THR A 92 4.93 6.39 -10.41
C THR A 92 3.54 5.77 -10.48
N ALA A 93 2.58 6.58 -10.92
CA ALA A 93 1.22 6.12 -11.14
C ALA A 93 1.17 5.07 -12.25
N CYS A 94 0.37 4.02 -12.06
CA CYS A 94 0.05 3.10 -13.15
C CYS A 94 -0.59 3.88 -14.30
N ALA A 95 -0.07 3.74 -15.51
CA ALA A 95 -0.70 4.30 -16.69
C ALA A 95 -2.14 3.75 -16.77
N ALA A 96 -3.13 4.64 -16.78
CA ALA A 96 -4.51 4.26 -17.05
C ALA A 96 -4.58 3.79 -18.50
N GLY A 97 -4.55 2.47 -18.70
CA GLY A 97 -4.85 1.81 -19.97
C GLY A 97 -6.34 1.63 -20.12
#